data_AF-M0AS13-F1
#
_entry.id   AF-M0AS13-F1
#
_cell.length_a   1.000
_cell.length_b   1.000
_cell.length_c   1.000
_cell.angle_alpha   90.00
_cell.angle_beta   90.00
_cell.angle_gamma   90.00
#
_symmetry.space_group_name_H-M   'P 1'
#
loop_
_entity.id
_entity.type
_entity.pdbx_description
1 polymer ?
#
loop_
_entity_poly.entity_id
_entity_poly.type
_entity_poly.pdbx_seq_one_letter_code
_entity_poly.pdbx_strand_id
1 'polypeptide(L)'
;MSNEHRSTSTETQSQPGPTLLTERTLSGIFVHLLGLGTGFVLPAVIYLVAKRDFTRENARNAFNWQLLFTGSFSALLGIFAIGLAFESWAPDGTIGQQIGRAFILVFAVGFFAFTFAVLINFACGLIAMAKAIFGSAWSYPLAPDFLGWIEAKTDGSVTFRTVLIGYVITVPVVFAYLLWSGLAGGPESGLGFTIGFVLVIYLIITSVITPGVLIRDARMNDKSDANWKINWLLYVTSPLAIAALTYVLAAVQFGSENPSGDAFYAFSGAFWLATIVYLVRQQY
;
A
#
# COMPACT_ATOMS: atom_id res chain seq x y z
N MET A 1 -60.60 34.16 -41.09
CA MET A 1 -59.70 32.99 -41.01
C MET A 1 -58.30 33.49 -40.72
N SER A 2 -57.92 33.57 -39.44
CA SER A 2 -56.57 33.93 -38.99
C SER A 2 -55.84 32.64 -38.60
N ASN A 3 -54.84 32.24 -39.40
CA ASN A 3 -53.96 31.13 -39.05
C ASN A 3 -52.88 31.65 -38.09
N GLU A 4 -53.01 31.29 -36.81
CA GLU A 4 -51.93 31.46 -35.84
C GLU A 4 -50.82 30.44 -36.13
N HIS A 5 -49.64 30.92 -36.53
CA HIS A 5 -48.44 30.10 -36.52
C HIS A 5 -47.94 29.98 -35.08
N ARG A 6 -48.29 28.86 -34.44
CA ARG A 6 -47.70 28.42 -33.17
C ARG A 6 -46.24 28.04 -33.41
N SER A 7 -45.31 28.93 -33.10
CA SER A 7 -43.90 28.61 -33.00
C SER A 7 -43.69 27.66 -31.81
N THR A 8 -43.62 26.36 -32.07
CA THR A 8 -43.09 25.40 -31.10
C THR A 8 -41.60 25.66 -30.94
N SER A 9 -41.23 26.32 -29.85
CA SER A 9 -39.87 26.39 -29.36
C SER A 9 -39.41 24.98 -29.00
N THR A 10 -38.65 24.35 -29.89
CA THR A 10 -37.92 23.13 -29.56
C THR A 10 -36.81 23.53 -28.59
N GLU A 11 -37.06 23.35 -27.29
CA GLU A 11 -36.00 23.35 -26.28
C GLU A 11 -34.97 22.31 -26.73
N THR A 12 -33.83 22.80 -27.22
CA THR A 12 -32.68 21.95 -27.46
C THR A 12 -32.15 21.60 -26.08
N GLN A 13 -32.62 20.48 -25.51
CA GLN A 13 -32.01 19.91 -24.32
C GLN A 13 -30.53 19.70 -24.63
N SER A 14 -29.68 20.54 -24.03
CA SER A 14 -28.24 20.36 -24.07
C SER A 14 -27.95 18.96 -23.52
N GLN A 15 -27.37 18.10 -24.36
CA GLN A 15 -26.89 16.79 -23.96
C GLN A 15 -26.05 16.95 -22.68
N PRO A 16 -26.27 16.14 -21.63
CA PRO A 16 -25.44 16.20 -20.43
C PRO A 16 -23.98 16.04 -20.86
N GLY A 17 -23.08 16.87 -20.32
CA GLY A 17 -21.65 16.75 -20.58
C GLY A 17 -21.16 15.30 -20.36
N PRO A 18 -20.07 14.86 -21.01
CA PRO A 18 -19.76 13.46 -21.20
C PRO A 18 -19.76 12.67 -19.88
N THR A 19 -20.78 11.84 -19.68
CA THR A 19 -20.99 10.97 -18.52
C THR A 19 -19.84 9.98 -18.28
N LEU A 20 -19.01 9.78 -19.30
CA LEU A 20 -17.86 8.88 -19.30
C LEU A 20 -16.84 9.16 -18.18
N LEU A 21 -16.58 10.42 -17.80
CA LEU A 21 -15.63 10.73 -16.70
C LEU A 21 -16.25 10.56 -15.30
N THR A 22 -17.58 10.68 -15.20
CA THR A 22 -18.32 10.41 -13.96
C THR A 22 -18.37 8.91 -13.66
N GLU A 23 -18.48 8.07 -14.69
CA GLU A 23 -18.41 6.60 -14.58
C GLU A 23 -16.96 6.10 -14.46
N ARG A 24 -16.02 6.70 -15.23
CA ARG A 24 -14.62 6.27 -15.31
C ARG A 24 -13.71 7.26 -14.61
N THR A 25 -13.41 6.97 -13.34
CA THR A 25 -12.50 7.78 -12.54
C THR A 25 -11.06 7.69 -13.03
N LEU A 26 -10.33 8.80 -13.00
CA LEU A 26 -8.88 8.81 -13.22
C LEU A 26 -8.15 7.87 -12.24
N SER A 27 -8.56 7.83 -10.97
CA SER A 27 -7.97 6.91 -9.98
C SER A 27 -8.15 5.45 -10.37
N GLY A 28 -9.31 5.07 -10.90
CA GLY A 28 -9.58 3.71 -11.38
C GLY A 28 -8.81 3.33 -12.64
N ILE A 29 -8.47 4.31 -13.48
CA ILE A 29 -7.62 4.10 -14.66
C ILE A 29 -6.15 3.97 -14.25
N PHE A 30 -5.64 4.97 -13.51
CA PHE A 30 -4.23 5.06 -13.18
C PHE A 30 -3.79 4.13 -12.04
N VAL A 31 -4.69 3.48 -11.30
CA VAL A 31 -4.32 2.55 -10.21
C VAL A 31 -3.38 1.43 -10.68
N HIS A 32 -3.51 0.98 -11.94
CA HIS A 32 -2.63 -0.04 -12.51
C HIS A 32 -1.20 0.47 -12.69
N LEU A 33 -1.05 1.69 -13.23
CA LEU A 33 0.26 2.35 -13.38
C LEU A 33 0.88 2.68 -12.02
N LEU A 34 0.07 3.18 -11.08
CA LEU A 34 0.48 3.43 -9.71
C LEU A 34 0.94 2.13 -9.03
N GLY A 35 0.24 1.01 -9.28
CA GLY A 35 0.65 -0.32 -8.82
C GLY A 35 2.00 -0.75 -9.38
N LEU A 36 2.30 -0.47 -10.65
CA LEU A 36 3.62 -0.77 -11.23
C LEU A 36 4.76 -0.02 -10.52
N GLY A 37 4.53 1.24 -10.16
CA GLY A 37 5.55 2.08 -9.50
C GLY A 37 5.69 1.84 -7.99
N THR A 38 4.64 1.35 -7.33
CA THR A 38 4.57 1.29 -5.85
C THR A 38 4.26 -0.10 -5.28
N GLY A 39 4.14 -1.11 -6.13
CA GLY A 39 3.71 -2.45 -5.75
C GLY A 39 2.27 -2.45 -5.25
N PHE A 40 1.98 -3.26 -4.23
CA PHE A 40 0.61 -3.44 -3.71
C PHE A 40 0.11 -2.27 -2.86
N VAL A 41 1.01 -1.36 -2.45
CA VAL A 41 0.72 -0.35 -1.43
C VAL A 41 -0.31 0.69 -1.91
N LEU A 42 -0.07 1.35 -3.04
CA LEU A 42 -0.98 2.40 -3.52
C LEU A 42 -2.33 1.84 -4.04
N PRO A 43 -2.37 0.68 -4.74
CA PRO A 43 -3.62 -0.02 -4.99
C PRO A 43 -4.43 -0.32 -3.72
N ALA A 44 -3.78 -0.73 -2.63
CA ALA A 44 -4.46 -0.95 -1.34
C ALA A 44 -5.11 0.33 -0.81
N VAL A 45 -4.37 1.44 -0.80
CA VAL A 45 -4.89 2.74 -0.37
C VAL A 45 -6.09 3.17 -1.22
N ILE A 46 -5.98 3.08 -2.55
CA ILE A 46 -7.06 3.42 -3.47
C ILE A 46 -8.28 2.53 -3.22
N TYR A 47 -8.10 1.22 -3.04
CA TYR A 47 -9.19 0.30 -2.69
C TYR A 47 -9.91 0.72 -1.41
N LEU A 48 -9.15 1.11 -0.38
CA LEU A 48 -9.72 1.49 0.93
C LEU A 48 -10.53 2.79 0.85
N VAL A 49 -10.09 3.76 0.04
CA VAL A 49 -10.73 5.09 -0.04
C VAL A 49 -11.70 5.27 -1.20
N ALA A 50 -11.74 4.33 -2.16
CA ALA A 50 -12.62 4.40 -3.32
C ALA A 50 -14.10 4.34 -2.90
N LYS A 51 -14.91 5.28 -3.44
CA LYS A 51 -16.36 5.33 -3.25
C LYS A 51 -17.14 4.71 -4.42
N ARG A 52 -16.52 4.63 -5.61
CA ARG A 52 -17.15 4.15 -6.85
C ARG A 52 -16.70 2.73 -7.13
N ASP A 53 -17.64 1.88 -7.55
CA ASP A 53 -17.39 0.46 -7.79
C ASP A 53 -16.31 0.27 -8.85
N PHE A 54 -16.36 1.03 -9.95
CA PHE A 54 -15.33 1.00 -10.99
C PHE A 54 -13.91 1.22 -10.44
N THR A 55 -13.71 2.23 -9.58
CA THR A 55 -12.40 2.49 -8.97
C THR A 55 -11.99 1.37 -8.03
N ARG A 56 -12.94 0.90 -7.21
CA ARG A 56 -12.71 -0.10 -6.18
C ARG A 56 -12.34 -1.45 -6.78
N GLU A 57 -13.04 -1.86 -7.83
CA GLU A 57 -12.79 -3.11 -8.56
C GLU A 57 -11.44 -3.08 -9.27
N ASN A 58 -11.11 -2.00 -9.99
CA ASN A 58 -9.79 -1.84 -10.60
C ASN A 58 -8.66 -1.85 -9.55
N ALA A 59 -8.87 -1.19 -8.41
CA ALA A 59 -7.89 -1.17 -7.33
C ALA A 59 -7.70 -2.54 -6.68
N ARG A 60 -8.78 -3.32 -6.51
CA ARG A 60 -8.71 -4.71 -6.04
C ARG A 60 -7.91 -5.59 -7.01
N ASN A 61 -8.17 -5.48 -8.31
CA ASN A 61 -7.47 -6.26 -9.32
C ASN A 61 -5.97 -5.90 -9.35
N ALA A 62 -5.64 -4.61 -9.32
CA ALA A 62 -4.25 -4.14 -9.23
C ALA A 62 -3.58 -4.61 -7.93
N PHE A 63 -4.26 -4.53 -6.79
CA PHE A 63 -3.76 -4.98 -5.48
C PHE A 63 -3.44 -6.47 -5.49
N ASN A 64 -4.39 -7.31 -5.91
CA ASN A 64 -4.22 -8.76 -5.98
C ASN A 64 -3.05 -9.15 -6.89
N TRP A 65 -2.92 -8.47 -8.04
CA TRP A 65 -1.80 -8.68 -8.96
C TRP A 65 -0.45 -8.30 -8.37
N GLN A 66 -0.34 -7.12 -7.76
CA GLN A 66 0.92 -6.68 -7.15
C GLN A 66 1.30 -7.50 -5.92
N LEU A 67 0.31 -8.04 -5.19
CA LEU A 67 0.55 -8.94 -4.07
C LEU A 67 1.10 -10.30 -4.56
N LEU A 68 0.58 -10.84 -5.65
CA LEU A 68 1.15 -12.02 -6.30
C LEU A 68 2.62 -11.78 -6.69
N PHE A 69 2.89 -10.65 -7.34
CA PHE A 69 4.22 -10.32 -7.84
C PHE A 69 5.23 -10.13 -6.71
N THR A 70 4.85 -9.33 -5.70
CA THR A 70 5.70 -9.04 -4.54
C THR A 70 5.87 -10.26 -3.65
N GLY A 71 4.82 -11.07 -3.48
CA GLY A 71 4.90 -12.34 -2.75
C GLY A 71 5.85 -13.33 -3.42
N SER A 72 5.79 -13.44 -4.76
CA SER A 72 6.70 -14.29 -5.54
C SER A 72 8.15 -13.82 -5.43
N PHE A 73 8.40 -12.51 -5.53
CA PHE A 73 9.73 -11.93 -5.32
C PHE A 73 10.27 -12.21 -3.91
N SER A 74 9.43 -12.01 -2.90
CA SER A 74 9.80 -12.26 -1.49
C SER A 74 10.10 -13.73 -1.24
N ALA A 75 9.35 -14.65 -1.86
CA ALA A 75 9.61 -16.08 -1.77
C ALA A 75 10.97 -16.46 -2.38
N LEU A 76 11.33 -15.87 -3.53
CA LEU A 76 12.65 -16.07 -4.13
C LEU A 76 13.78 -15.57 -3.22
N LEU A 77 13.63 -14.39 -2.62
CA LEU A 77 14.60 -13.89 -1.64
C LEU A 77 14.70 -14.81 -0.40
N GLY A 78 13.58 -15.35 0.07
CA GLY A 78 13.55 -16.33 1.16
C GLY A 78 14.31 -17.61 0.83
N ILE A 79 14.09 -18.16 -0.38
CA ILE A 79 14.83 -19.32 -0.91
C ILE A 79 16.34 -19.04 -0.94
N PHE A 80 16.73 -17.85 -1.42
CA PHE A 80 18.13 -17.45 -1.44
C PHE A 80 18.74 -17.35 -0.04
N ALA A 81 18.03 -16.71 0.89
CA ALA A 81 18.47 -16.57 2.27
C ALA A 81 18.66 -17.93 2.95
N ILE A 82 17.76 -18.88 2.72
CA ILE A 82 17.91 -20.27 3.19
C ILE A 82 19.19 -20.89 2.60
N GLY A 83 19.41 -20.74 1.30
CA GLY A 83 20.63 -21.23 0.64
C GLY A 83 21.92 -20.68 1.26
N LEU A 84 21.99 -19.36 1.47
CA LEU A 84 23.12 -18.71 2.13
C LEU A 84 23.29 -19.16 3.58
N ALA A 85 22.20 -19.34 4.32
CA ALA A 85 22.27 -19.84 5.69
C ALA A 85 22.94 -21.22 5.69
N PHE A 86 22.54 -22.14 4.80
CA PHE A 86 23.15 -23.46 4.68
C PHE A 86 24.63 -23.43 4.29
N GLU A 87 25.04 -22.59 3.34
CA GLU A 87 26.46 -22.42 2.98
C GLU A 87 27.31 -21.88 4.15
N SER A 88 26.71 -21.06 5.03
CA SER A 88 27.48 -20.38 6.09
C SER A 88 27.83 -21.29 7.28
N TRP A 89 26.98 -22.26 7.60
CA TRP A 89 27.10 -23.07 8.82
C TRP A 89 27.40 -24.55 8.58
N ALA A 90 27.13 -25.07 7.38
CA ALA A 90 27.35 -26.49 7.07
C ALA A 90 28.83 -26.73 6.74
N PRO A 91 29.47 -27.79 7.30
CA PRO A 91 30.83 -28.12 6.94
C PRO A 91 30.97 -28.48 5.45
N ASP A 92 32.16 -28.23 4.91
CA ASP A 92 32.46 -28.51 3.50
C ASP A 92 32.30 -30.00 3.15
N GLY A 93 31.72 -30.26 1.97
CA GLY A 93 31.50 -31.61 1.44
C GLY A 93 30.31 -32.35 2.06
N THR A 94 29.59 -31.75 3.00
CA THR A 94 28.41 -32.37 3.63
C THR A 94 27.15 -32.25 2.78
N ILE A 95 26.14 -33.08 3.09
CA ILE A 95 24.82 -32.97 2.47
C ILE A 95 24.14 -31.62 2.76
N GLY A 96 24.42 -31.02 3.93
CA GLY A 96 23.90 -29.70 4.30
C GLY A 96 24.40 -28.61 3.35
N GLN A 97 25.69 -28.63 3.00
CA GLN A 97 26.24 -27.71 2.01
C GLN A 97 25.63 -27.95 0.63
N GLN A 98 25.47 -29.21 0.19
CA GLN A 98 24.84 -29.50 -1.11
C GLN A 98 23.39 -28.99 -1.18
N ILE A 99 22.63 -29.09 -0.09
CA ILE A 99 21.29 -28.50 0.02
C ILE A 99 21.36 -26.97 -0.14
N GLY A 100 22.31 -26.30 0.52
CA GLY A 100 22.55 -24.86 0.36
C GLY A 100 22.76 -24.46 -1.11
N ARG A 101 23.67 -25.14 -1.81
CA ARG A 101 23.90 -24.93 -3.25
C ARG A 101 22.66 -25.16 -4.10
N ALA A 102 21.87 -26.18 -3.78
CA ALA A 102 20.63 -26.47 -4.49
C ALA A 102 19.62 -25.32 -4.34
N PHE A 103 19.44 -24.78 -3.13
CA PHE A 103 18.59 -23.59 -2.90
C PHE A 103 19.10 -22.36 -3.67
N ILE A 104 20.41 -22.11 -3.66
CA ILE A 104 21.02 -21.01 -4.42
C ILE A 104 20.80 -21.19 -5.93
N LEU A 105 20.93 -22.41 -6.45
CA LEU A 105 20.65 -22.73 -7.85
C LEU A 105 19.18 -22.50 -8.21
N VAL A 106 18.25 -22.97 -7.36
CA VAL A 106 16.81 -22.72 -7.53
C VAL A 106 16.52 -21.23 -7.53
N PHE A 107 17.12 -20.47 -6.61
CA PHE A 107 17.02 -19.01 -6.63
C PHE A 107 17.56 -18.42 -7.94
N ALA A 108 18.76 -18.81 -8.40
CA ALA A 108 19.35 -18.25 -9.61
C ALA A 108 18.47 -18.48 -10.84
N VAL A 109 17.99 -19.71 -11.03
CA VAL A 109 17.06 -20.06 -12.13
C VAL A 109 15.73 -19.35 -11.97
N GLY A 110 15.15 -19.34 -10.76
CA GLY A 110 13.89 -18.68 -10.47
C GLY A 110 13.94 -17.17 -10.66
N PHE A 111 15.03 -16.53 -10.24
CA PHE A 111 15.25 -15.09 -10.39
C PHE A 111 15.46 -14.72 -11.86
N PHE A 112 16.18 -15.55 -12.62
CA PHE A 112 16.26 -15.38 -14.08
C PHE A 112 14.87 -15.46 -14.73
N ALA A 113 14.06 -16.46 -14.39
CA ALA A 113 12.67 -16.53 -14.85
C ALA A 113 11.82 -15.32 -14.40
N PHE A 114 12.07 -14.82 -13.19
CA PHE A 114 11.38 -13.66 -12.64
C PHE A 114 11.64 -12.38 -13.45
N THR A 115 12.79 -12.25 -14.13
CA THR A 115 13.04 -11.12 -15.05
C THR A 115 11.99 -11.04 -16.15
N PHE A 116 11.54 -12.17 -16.68
CA PHE A 116 10.42 -12.22 -17.63
C PHE A 116 9.09 -11.90 -16.96
N ALA A 117 8.90 -12.34 -15.71
CA ALA A 117 7.73 -11.97 -14.93
C ALA A 117 7.63 -10.44 -14.73
N VAL A 118 8.74 -9.72 -14.58
CA VAL A 118 8.75 -8.23 -14.54
C VAL A 118 8.19 -7.65 -15.84
N LEU A 119 8.59 -8.18 -16.99
CA LEU A 119 8.06 -7.73 -18.29
C LEU A 119 6.55 -8.01 -18.41
N ILE A 120 6.11 -9.18 -17.94
CA ILE A 120 4.69 -9.54 -17.88
C ILE A 120 3.93 -8.61 -16.94
N ASN A 121 4.48 -8.29 -15.76
CA ASN A 121 3.90 -7.32 -14.83
C ASN A 121 3.66 -5.98 -15.51
N PHE A 122 4.67 -5.47 -16.21
CA PHE A 122 4.55 -4.21 -16.94
C PHE A 122 3.51 -4.28 -18.06
N ALA A 123 3.58 -5.30 -18.91
CA ALA A 123 2.64 -5.50 -20.02
C ALA A 123 1.19 -5.63 -19.54
N CYS A 124 0.94 -6.50 -18.55
CA CYS A 124 -0.38 -6.68 -17.97
C CYS A 124 -0.88 -5.41 -17.26
N GLY A 125 -0.02 -4.66 -16.58
CA GLY A 125 -0.37 -3.35 -15.99
C GLY A 125 -0.83 -2.34 -17.03
N LEU A 126 -0.13 -2.24 -18.16
CA LEU A 126 -0.53 -1.38 -19.28
C LEU A 126 -1.83 -1.86 -19.95
N ILE A 127 -2.01 -3.17 -20.13
CA ILE A 127 -3.25 -3.75 -20.68
C ILE A 127 -4.44 -3.45 -19.74
N ALA A 128 -4.26 -3.63 -18.43
CA ALA A 128 -5.29 -3.34 -17.44
C ALA A 128 -5.67 -1.86 -17.45
N MET A 129 -4.68 -0.97 -17.51
CA MET A 129 -4.90 0.47 -17.66
C MET A 129 -5.66 0.80 -18.96
N ALA A 130 -5.25 0.23 -20.10
CA ALA A 130 -5.94 0.43 -21.38
C ALA A 130 -7.40 -0.04 -21.30
N LYS A 131 -7.65 -1.22 -20.73
CA LYS A 131 -9.02 -1.72 -20.51
C LYS A 131 -9.83 -0.83 -19.58
N ALA A 132 -9.22 -0.26 -18.54
CA ALA A 132 -9.87 0.70 -17.66
C ALA A 132 -10.24 2.00 -18.41
N ILE A 133 -9.41 2.48 -19.34
CA ILE A 133 -9.75 3.62 -20.22
C ILE A 133 -11.03 3.33 -21.02
N PHE A 134 -11.15 2.10 -21.54
CA PHE A 134 -12.34 1.63 -22.25
C PHE A 134 -13.52 1.26 -21.34
N GLY A 135 -13.37 1.38 -20.02
CA GLY A 135 -14.45 1.21 -19.04
C GLY A 135 -14.58 -0.20 -18.46
N SER A 136 -13.59 -1.08 -18.65
CA SER A 136 -13.60 -2.44 -18.11
C SER A 136 -12.61 -2.59 -16.95
N ALA A 137 -13.10 -3.07 -15.81
CA ALA A 137 -12.24 -3.53 -14.72
C ALA A 137 -11.72 -4.93 -15.04
N TRP A 138 -10.51 -5.01 -15.58
CA TRP A 138 -9.95 -6.29 -16.03
C TRP A 138 -9.27 -7.05 -14.88
N SER A 139 -9.63 -8.32 -14.73
CA SER A 139 -8.96 -9.24 -13.82
C SER A 139 -7.72 -9.84 -14.47
N TYR A 140 -6.60 -9.83 -13.75
CA TYR A 140 -5.34 -10.39 -14.23
C TYR A 140 -5.42 -11.93 -14.31
N PRO A 141 -4.92 -12.57 -15.38
CA PRO A 141 -5.20 -13.97 -15.73
C PRO A 141 -4.63 -15.01 -14.75
N LEU A 142 -3.85 -14.59 -13.76
CA LEU A 142 -3.24 -15.46 -12.75
C LEU A 142 -3.34 -14.89 -11.32
N ALA A 143 -3.92 -13.70 -11.13
CA ALA A 143 -4.00 -13.11 -9.81
C ALA A 143 -5.03 -13.87 -8.95
N PRO A 144 -4.61 -14.50 -7.84
CA PRO A 144 -5.55 -15.02 -6.87
C PRO A 144 -6.36 -13.87 -6.26
N ASP A 145 -7.60 -14.15 -5.86
CA ASP A 145 -8.40 -13.17 -5.14
C ASP A 145 -8.03 -13.12 -3.65
N PHE A 146 -6.83 -12.63 -3.36
CA PHE A 146 -6.33 -12.53 -1.99
C PHE A 146 -7.24 -11.71 -1.10
N LEU A 147 -7.73 -10.58 -1.61
CA LEU A 147 -8.60 -9.70 -0.84
C LEU A 147 -9.94 -10.36 -0.52
N GLY A 148 -10.53 -11.09 -1.47
CA GLY A 148 -11.73 -11.88 -1.22
C GLY A 148 -11.49 -13.02 -0.24
N TRP A 149 -10.33 -13.68 -0.32
CA TRP A 149 -9.93 -14.71 0.64
C TRP A 149 -9.79 -14.15 2.07
N ILE A 150 -9.18 -12.97 2.23
CA ILE A 150 -9.10 -12.27 3.53
C ILE A 150 -10.50 -11.92 4.02
N GLU A 151 -11.34 -11.31 3.17
CA GLU A 151 -12.71 -10.92 3.53
C GLU A 151 -13.53 -12.14 3.99
N ALA A 152 -13.42 -13.27 3.29
CA ALA A 152 -14.08 -14.52 3.65
C ALA A 152 -13.56 -15.13 4.97
N LYS A 153 -12.24 -15.07 5.21
CA LYS A 153 -11.65 -15.68 6.42
C LYS A 153 -11.81 -14.84 7.68
N THR A 154 -12.10 -13.56 7.50
CA THR A 154 -12.27 -12.62 8.61
C THR A 154 -13.73 -12.45 9.01
N ASP A 155 -14.71 -13.07 8.33
CA ASP A 155 -16.16 -12.81 8.48
C ASP A 155 -16.50 -11.30 8.42
N GLY A 156 -15.62 -10.48 7.83
CA GLY A 156 -15.67 -9.02 7.94
C GLY A 156 -15.43 -8.46 9.36
N SER A 157 -15.10 -9.31 10.33
CA SER A 157 -14.89 -9.00 11.76
C SER A 157 -13.52 -8.43 12.11
N VAL A 158 -12.52 -8.50 11.20
CA VAL A 158 -11.27 -7.75 11.38
C VAL A 158 -11.64 -6.28 11.32
N THR A 159 -11.80 -5.73 12.50
CA THR A 159 -12.12 -4.32 12.69
C THR A 159 -10.90 -3.55 12.23
N PHE A 160 -11.10 -2.50 11.44
CA PHE A 160 -10.04 -1.57 11.03
C PHE A 160 -9.18 -1.13 12.23
N ARG A 161 -9.79 -1.08 13.41
CA ARG A 161 -9.14 -0.89 14.71
C ARG A 161 -7.95 -1.83 14.97
N THR A 162 -7.99 -3.11 14.61
CA THR A 162 -6.88 -4.04 14.84
C THR A 162 -5.63 -3.61 14.06
N VAL A 163 -5.80 -3.11 12.83
CA VAL A 163 -4.69 -2.57 12.03
C VAL A 163 -4.15 -1.29 12.67
N LEU A 164 -5.02 -0.40 13.14
CA LEU A 164 -4.62 0.83 13.84
C LEU A 164 -3.86 0.50 15.14
N ILE A 165 -4.33 -0.48 15.93
CA ILE A 165 -3.67 -0.94 17.17
C ILE A 165 -2.31 -1.55 16.84
N GLY A 166 -2.24 -2.39 15.81
CA GLY A 166 -0.98 -2.95 15.33
C GLY A 166 0.04 -1.86 15.00
N TYR A 167 -0.38 -0.81 14.29
CA TYR A 167 0.46 0.35 14.02
C TYR A 167 0.92 1.07 15.30
N VAL A 168 0.00 1.30 16.25
CA VAL A 168 0.29 1.95 17.54
C VAL A 168 1.34 1.19 18.36
N ILE A 169 1.36 -0.14 18.29
CA ILE A 169 2.36 -0.97 18.96
C ILE A 169 3.69 -0.97 18.18
N THR A 170 3.62 -1.00 16.85
CA THR A 170 4.79 -1.14 15.98
C THR A 170 5.73 0.05 16.07
N VAL A 171 5.19 1.27 15.97
CA VAL A 171 6.00 2.50 15.95
C VAL A 171 6.94 2.61 17.16
N PRO A 172 6.48 2.49 18.43
CA PRO A 172 7.37 2.60 19.58
C PRO A 172 8.39 1.46 19.64
N VAL A 173 8.05 0.24 19.21
CA VAL A 173 9.01 -0.88 19.12
C VAL A 173 10.13 -0.56 18.14
N VAL A 174 9.79 -0.06 16.94
CA VAL A 174 10.79 0.32 15.94
C VAL A 174 11.63 1.49 16.42
N PHE A 175 11.01 2.51 17.03
CA PHE A 175 11.73 3.69 17.51
C PHE A 175 12.66 3.34 18.68
N ALA A 176 12.24 2.47 19.59
CA ALA A 176 13.08 1.96 20.66
C ALA A 176 14.28 1.18 20.09
N TYR A 177 14.06 0.32 19.10
CA TYR A 177 15.13 -0.41 18.41
C TYR A 177 16.11 0.54 17.72
N LEU A 178 15.62 1.55 16.97
CA LEU A 178 16.45 2.51 16.26
C LEU A 178 17.23 3.41 17.22
N LEU A 179 16.61 3.88 18.31
CA LEU A 179 17.26 4.67 19.35
C LEU A 179 18.37 3.86 20.03
N TRP A 180 18.06 2.63 20.43
CA TRP A 180 19.06 1.72 20.99
C TRP A 180 20.22 1.50 20.02
N SER A 181 19.92 1.24 18.74
CA SER A 181 20.93 1.04 17.71
C SER A 181 21.81 2.26 17.50
N GLY A 182 21.24 3.47 17.53
CA GLY A 182 22.01 4.71 17.42
C GLY A 182 22.90 4.99 18.63
N LEU A 183 22.44 4.68 19.84
CA LEU A 183 23.17 4.96 21.08
C LEU A 183 24.22 3.90 21.43
N ALA A 184 23.91 2.63 21.19
CA ALA A 184 24.74 1.49 21.63
C ALA A 184 25.64 0.93 20.53
N GLY A 185 25.62 1.49 19.32
CA GLY A 185 26.33 0.92 18.16
C GLY A 185 25.66 -0.37 17.71
N GLY A 186 24.44 -0.26 17.22
CA GLY A 186 23.56 -1.36 16.86
C GLY A 186 24.20 -2.36 15.89
N PRO A 187 23.62 -3.58 15.80
CA PRO A 187 24.19 -4.65 15.00
C PRO A 187 24.28 -4.26 13.51
N GLU A 188 25.48 -4.34 12.94
CA GLU A 188 25.73 -4.09 11.51
C GLU A 188 25.39 -5.29 10.64
N SER A 189 25.34 -6.49 11.23
CA SER A 189 25.01 -7.75 10.56
C SER A 189 24.40 -8.77 11.53
N GLY A 190 24.00 -9.92 11.01
CA GLY A 190 23.43 -11.01 11.81
C GLY A 190 21.98 -10.77 12.25
N LEU A 191 21.53 -11.55 13.23
CA LEU A 191 20.11 -11.63 13.62
C LEU A 191 19.54 -10.29 14.08
N GLY A 192 20.30 -9.53 14.88
CA GLY A 192 19.86 -8.22 15.37
C GLY A 192 19.60 -7.24 14.24
N PHE A 193 20.53 -7.15 13.27
CA PHE A 193 20.37 -6.33 12.07
C PHE A 193 19.12 -6.76 11.26
N THR A 194 18.94 -8.06 11.03
CA THR A 194 17.79 -8.59 10.29
C THR A 194 16.47 -8.23 10.98
N ILE A 195 16.39 -8.35 12.31
CA ILE A 195 15.22 -7.93 13.08
C ILE A 195 14.95 -6.44 12.87
N GLY A 196 15.97 -5.59 13.00
CA GLY A 196 15.86 -4.15 12.75
C GLY A 196 15.35 -3.82 11.35
N PHE A 197 15.93 -4.46 10.34
CA PHE A 197 15.54 -4.28 8.95
C PHE A 197 14.06 -4.67 8.72
N VAL A 198 13.63 -5.84 9.21
CA VAL A 198 12.25 -6.30 9.10
C VAL A 198 11.29 -5.35 9.81
N LEU A 199 11.65 -4.85 11.00
CA LEU A 199 10.86 -3.87 11.74
C LEU A 199 10.68 -2.57 10.94
N VAL A 200 11.75 -2.04 10.33
CA VAL A 200 11.67 -0.83 9.49
C VAL A 200 10.80 -1.06 8.25
N ILE A 201 10.96 -2.19 7.55
CA ILE A 201 10.11 -2.53 6.40
C ILE A 201 8.64 -2.64 6.82
N TYR A 202 8.36 -3.30 7.93
CA TYR A 202 7.03 -3.42 8.47
C TYR A 202 6.43 -2.05 8.85
N LEU A 203 7.23 -1.17 9.46
CA LEU A 203 6.84 0.21 9.73
C LEU A 203 6.50 0.96 8.44
N ILE A 204 7.31 0.86 7.38
CA ILE A 204 7.04 1.50 6.09
C ILE A 204 5.70 1.04 5.52
N ILE A 205 5.49 -0.28 5.42
CA ILE A 205 4.25 -0.84 4.85
C ILE A 205 3.04 -0.38 5.66
N THR A 206 3.11 -0.48 6.98
CA THR A 206 2.00 -0.10 7.85
C THR A 206 1.76 1.42 7.86
N SER A 207 2.80 2.25 7.80
CA SER A 207 2.70 3.72 7.68
C SER A 207 1.96 4.16 6.41
N VAL A 208 1.98 3.38 5.33
CA VAL A 208 1.24 3.74 4.10
C VAL A 208 -0.18 3.16 4.09
N ILE A 209 -0.39 1.96 4.61
CA ILE A 209 -1.72 1.33 4.65
C ILE A 209 -2.64 1.97 5.70
N THR A 210 -2.09 2.28 6.88
CA THR A 210 -2.86 2.76 8.05
C THR A 210 -3.63 4.06 7.79
N PRO A 211 -3.11 5.07 7.07
CA PRO A 211 -3.92 6.21 6.63
C PRO A 211 -5.16 5.81 5.83
N GLY A 212 -5.04 4.87 4.87
CA GLY A 212 -6.18 4.37 4.10
C GLY A 212 -7.22 3.68 4.98
N VAL A 213 -6.77 2.92 5.97
CA VAL A 213 -7.62 2.26 6.96
C VAL A 213 -8.35 3.29 7.83
N LEU A 214 -7.65 4.31 8.34
CA LEU A 214 -8.23 5.38 9.14
C LEU A 214 -9.28 6.17 8.34
N ILE A 215 -8.99 6.52 7.09
CA ILE A 215 -9.95 7.21 6.20
C ILE A 215 -11.21 6.38 6.02
N ARG A 216 -11.05 5.08 5.77
CA ARG A 216 -12.18 4.17 5.60
C ARG A 216 -13.02 4.09 6.87
N ASP A 217 -12.38 3.87 8.02
CA ASP A 217 -13.05 3.76 9.31
C ASP A 217 -13.78 5.05 9.69
N ALA A 218 -13.14 6.21 9.51
CA ALA A 218 -13.74 7.52 9.78
C ALA A 218 -14.97 7.79 8.90
N ARG A 219 -14.95 7.35 7.63
CA ARG A 219 -16.11 7.49 6.72
C ARG A 219 -17.25 6.54 7.08
N MET A 220 -16.95 5.36 7.63
CA MET A 220 -17.99 4.46 8.14
C MET A 220 -18.64 5.06 9.40
N ASN A 221 -17.84 5.67 10.27
CA ASN A 221 -18.34 6.42 11.43
C ASN A 221 -19.16 7.67 11.03
N ASP A 222 -18.81 8.32 9.92
CA ASP A 222 -19.60 9.46 9.41
C ASP A 222 -21.01 9.04 8.96
N LYS A 223 -21.17 7.78 8.55
CA LYS A 223 -22.47 7.20 8.16
C LYS A 223 -23.26 6.63 9.32
N SER A 224 -22.65 6.40 10.48
CA SER A 224 -23.37 5.99 11.68
C SER A 224 -23.96 7.21 12.40
N ASP A 225 -24.99 6.97 13.23
CA ASP A 225 -25.58 7.97 14.13
C ASP A 225 -24.66 8.29 15.32
N ALA A 226 -23.35 8.13 15.16
CA ALA A 226 -22.38 8.51 16.17
C ALA A 226 -22.46 10.02 16.43
N ASN A 227 -22.51 10.40 17.70
CA ASN A 227 -22.53 11.79 18.16
C ASN A 227 -21.29 12.59 17.73
N TRP A 228 -20.21 11.88 17.39
CA TRP A 228 -18.95 12.45 16.95
C TRP A 228 -18.72 12.19 15.45
N LYS A 229 -18.55 13.27 14.68
CA LYS A 229 -18.10 13.19 13.27
C LYS A 229 -16.58 13.40 13.16
N ILE A 230 -15.87 12.38 12.67
CA ILE A 230 -14.40 12.39 12.64
C ILE A 230 -13.91 13.06 11.36
N ASN A 231 -13.20 14.19 11.50
CA ASN A 231 -12.50 14.80 10.37
C ASN A 231 -11.19 14.06 10.08
N TRP A 232 -11.26 12.98 9.31
CA TRP A 232 -10.09 12.19 8.90
C TRP A 232 -9.01 13.01 8.22
N LEU A 233 -9.37 14.14 7.58
CA LEU A 233 -8.41 14.98 6.87
C LEU A 233 -7.32 15.43 7.83
N LEU A 234 -7.69 15.93 9.01
CA LEU A 234 -6.74 16.37 10.04
C LEU A 234 -5.80 15.26 10.49
N TYR A 235 -6.31 14.03 10.68
CA TYR A 235 -5.52 12.90 11.15
C TYR A 235 -4.49 12.40 10.12
N VAL A 236 -4.74 12.64 8.83
CA VAL A 236 -3.84 12.20 7.75
C VAL A 236 -2.95 13.35 7.26
N THR A 237 -3.50 14.55 7.08
CA THR A 237 -2.74 15.67 6.52
C THR A 237 -1.81 16.32 7.53
N SER A 238 -2.14 16.34 8.83
CA SER A 238 -1.25 16.94 9.83
C SER A 238 0.09 16.19 9.91
N PRO A 239 0.11 14.84 9.98
CA PRO A 239 1.38 14.10 9.95
C PRO A 239 2.15 14.26 8.64
N LEU A 240 1.47 14.37 7.49
CA LEU A 240 2.12 14.69 6.21
C LEU A 240 2.74 16.09 6.20
N ALA A 241 2.06 17.09 6.77
CA ALA A 241 2.59 18.44 6.89
C ALA A 241 3.83 18.47 7.80
N ILE A 242 3.81 17.72 8.91
CA ILE A 242 4.97 17.55 9.80
C ILE A 242 6.13 16.90 9.05
N ALA A 243 5.86 15.87 8.24
CA ALA A 243 6.87 15.21 7.41
C ALA A 243 7.50 16.18 6.40
N ALA A 244 6.67 16.94 5.68
CA ALA A 244 7.13 17.91 4.69
C ALA A 244 7.97 19.03 5.34
N LEU A 245 7.54 19.55 6.48
CA LEU A 245 8.31 20.54 7.23
C LEU A 245 9.65 19.96 7.71
N THR A 246 9.63 18.73 8.24
CA THR A 246 10.85 18.04 8.69
C THR A 246 11.82 17.85 7.53
N TYR A 247 11.34 17.44 6.36
CA TYR A 247 12.16 17.31 5.16
C TYR A 247 12.88 18.63 4.84
N VAL A 248 12.15 19.73 4.79
CA VAL A 248 12.70 21.06 4.47
C VAL A 248 13.74 21.49 5.50
N LEU A 249 13.44 21.33 6.80
CA LEU A 249 14.38 21.66 7.86
C LEU A 249 15.62 20.76 7.83
N ALA A 250 15.45 19.45 7.66
CA ALA A 250 16.54 18.49 7.58
C ALA A 250 17.47 18.82 6.38
N ALA A 251 16.90 19.11 5.22
CA ALA A 251 17.65 19.39 4.00
C ALA A 251 18.36 20.75 4.03
N VAL A 252 17.67 21.80 4.52
CA VAL A 252 18.16 23.19 4.39
C VAL A 252 18.88 23.67 5.65
N GLN A 253 18.34 23.38 6.83
CA GLN A 253 18.84 23.92 8.09
C GLN A 253 19.87 23.01 8.75
N PHE A 254 19.65 21.70 8.72
CA PHE A 254 20.47 20.73 9.45
C PHE A 254 21.49 19.99 8.59
N GLY A 255 21.43 20.15 7.25
CA GLY A 255 22.37 19.52 6.33
C GLY A 255 22.35 17.99 6.39
N SER A 256 21.18 17.39 6.66
CA SER A 256 21.04 15.94 6.76
C SER A 256 21.45 15.25 5.46
N GLU A 257 22.19 14.15 5.57
CA GLU A 257 22.55 13.29 4.44
C GLU A 257 21.33 12.57 3.86
N ASN A 258 20.27 12.37 4.67
CA ASN A 258 19.07 11.65 4.28
C ASN A 258 17.79 12.35 4.79
N PRO A 259 17.45 13.53 4.25
CA PRO A 259 16.29 14.30 4.70
C PRO A 259 14.95 13.58 4.45
N SER A 260 14.89 12.65 3.49
CA SER A 260 13.70 11.81 3.26
C SER A 260 13.51 10.76 4.36
N GLY A 261 14.59 10.18 4.87
CA GLY A 261 14.56 9.32 6.05
C GLY A 261 14.04 10.07 7.28
N ASP A 262 14.56 11.26 7.54
CA ASP A 262 14.13 12.10 8.68
C ASP A 262 12.64 12.44 8.59
N ALA A 263 12.19 12.85 7.40
CA ALA A 263 10.79 13.13 7.13
C ALA A 263 9.88 11.92 7.34
N PHE A 264 10.32 10.72 6.96
CA PHE A 264 9.57 9.48 7.18
C PHE A 264 9.44 9.13 8.68
N TYR A 265 10.50 9.32 9.46
CA TYR A 265 10.42 9.10 10.91
C TYR A 265 9.53 10.14 11.58
N ALA A 266 9.62 11.42 11.19
CA ALA A 266 8.72 12.45 11.69
C ALA A 266 7.26 12.18 11.32
N PHE A 267 6.99 11.75 10.08
CA PHE A 267 5.67 11.27 9.67
C PHE A 267 5.18 10.15 10.60
N SER A 268 6.01 9.11 10.79
CA SER A 268 5.62 7.91 11.54
C SER A 268 5.32 8.23 13.01
N GLY A 269 6.13 9.09 13.65
CA GLY A 269 5.89 9.55 15.02
C GLY A 269 4.65 10.44 15.15
N ALA A 270 4.46 11.38 14.22
CA ALA A 270 3.27 12.25 14.22
C ALA A 270 1.98 11.46 13.93
N PHE A 271 2.05 10.53 12.99
CA PHE A 271 0.92 9.69 12.60
C PHE A 271 0.59 8.65 13.69
N TRP A 272 1.58 8.18 14.45
CA TRP A 272 1.38 7.39 15.66
C TRP A 272 0.56 8.14 16.71
N LEU A 273 0.95 9.38 17.05
CA LEU A 273 0.18 10.23 17.97
C LEU A 273 -1.25 10.48 17.44
N ALA A 274 -1.39 10.80 16.16
CA ALA A 274 -2.69 11.00 15.54
C ALA A 274 -3.57 9.74 15.64
N THR A 275 -2.99 8.56 15.43
CA THR A 275 -3.69 7.27 15.51
C THR A 275 -4.10 6.94 16.95
N ILE A 276 -3.27 7.23 17.96
CA ILE A 276 -3.65 7.09 19.37
C ILE A 276 -4.84 8.00 19.69
N VAL A 277 -4.74 9.29 19.34
CA VAL A 277 -5.82 10.25 19.60
C VAL A 277 -7.11 9.81 18.91
N TYR A 278 -7.01 9.30 17.68
CA TYR A 278 -8.13 8.74 16.93
C TYR A 278 -8.79 7.57 17.67
N LEU A 279 -8.00 6.58 18.11
CA LEU A 279 -8.50 5.40 18.81
C LEU A 279 -9.13 5.73 20.16
N VAL A 280 -8.49 6.62 20.93
CA VAL A 280 -9.03 7.07 22.24
C VAL A 280 -10.35 7.80 22.05
N ARG A 281 -10.44 8.69 21.07
CA ARG A 281 -11.65 9.47 20.79
C ARG A 281 -12.80 8.62 20.23
N GLN A 282 -12.54 7.41 19.73
CA GLN A 282 -13.60 6.48 19.34
C GLN A 282 -14.24 5.71 20.50
N GLN A 283 -13.66 5.78 21.70
CA GLN A 283 -14.20 5.11 22.90
C GLN A 283 -15.19 5.98 23.68
N TYR A 284 -15.29 7.27 23.35
CA TYR A 284 -16.11 8.29 24.00
C TYR A 284 -17.04 8.95 22.99
#